data_AF-A0A967T8F3-F1
#
_entry.id   AF-A0A967T8F3-F1
#
_cell.length_a   1.000
_cell.length_b   1.000
_cell.length_c   1.000
_cell.angle_alpha   90.00
_cell.angle_beta   90.00
_cell.angle_gamma   90.00
#
_symmetry.space_group_name_H-M   'P 1'
#
loop_
_entity.id
_entity.type
_entity.pdbx_description
1 polymer ?
#
loop_
_entity_poly.entity_id
_entity_poly.type
_entity_poly.pdbx_seq_one_letter_code
_entity_poly.pdbx_strand_id
1 'polypeptide(L)'
;ELLGLVSEYLGRCHKYELPVASRDGIHIIRYAERLVSKLGISPAEAITQAAQQIVGDEYSQYLDPTYEPDVAPDISFQDAEFFL
;
A
#
# COMPACT_ATOMS: atom_id res chain seq x y z
N GLU A 1 -13.08 3.90 10.84
CA GLU A 1 -12.26 4.71 9.91
C GLU A 1 -10.92 4.04 9.61
N LEU A 2 -10.00 3.89 10.58
CA LEU A 2 -8.68 3.26 10.39
C LEU A 2 -8.73 1.86 9.73
N LEU A 3 -9.64 0.99 10.19
CA LEU A 3 -9.80 -0.35 9.60
C LEU A 3 -10.17 -0.30 8.11
N GLY A 4 -10.99 0.66 7.70
CA GLY A 4 -11.38 0.85 6.30
C GLY A 4 -10.18 1.24 5.45
N LEU A 5 -9.44 2.27 5.89
CA LEU A 5 -8.22 2.74 5.22
C LEU A 5 -7.18 1.62 5.06
N VAL A 6 -6.96 0.82 6.11
CA VAL A 6 -6.01 -0.31 6.04
C VAL A 6 -6.53 -1.43 5.15
N SER A 7 -7.83 -1.71 5.17
CA SER A 7 -8.42 -2.72 4.28
C SER A 7 -8.28 -2.32 2.80
N GLU A 8 -8.51 -1.06 2.47
CA GLU A 8 -8.35 -0.53 1.11
C GLU A 8 -6.88 -0.58 0.67
N TYR A 9 -5.97 -0.17 1.54
CA TYR A 9 -4.53 -0.26 1.32
C TYR A 9 -4.08 -1.69 1.02
N LEU A 10 -4.46 -2.65 1.86
CA LEU A 10 -4.10 -4.06 1.66
C LEU A 10 -4.74 -4.64 0.39
N GLY A 11 -5.96 -4.25 0.05
CA GLY A 11 -6.60 -4.63 -1.20
C GLY A 11 -5.81 -4.16 -2.42
N ARG A 12 -5.27 -2.93 -2.36
CA ARG A 12 -4.41 -2.38 -3.42
C ARG A 12 -3.05 -3.07 -3.45
N CYS A 13 -2.43 -3.31 -2.30
CA CYS A 13 -1.18 -4.07 -2.22
C CYS A 13 -1.33 -5.45 -2.85
N HIS A 14 -2.46 -6.12 -2.60
CA HIS A 14 -2.76 -7.41 -3.20
C HIS A 14 -3.00 -7.32 -4.72
N LYS A 15 -3.74 -6.31 -5.19
CA LYS A 15 -3.99 -6.07 -6.63
C LYS A 15 -2.69 -5.94 -7.43
N TYR A 16 -1.67 -5.30 -6.84
CA TYR A 16 -0.37 -5.06 -7.49
C TYR A 16 0.73 -6.01 -7.02
N GLU A 17 0.38 -7.14 -6.41
CA GLU A 17 1.31 -8.21 -5.99
C GLU A 17 2.48 -7.71 -5.13
N LEU A 18 2.25 -6.69 -4.30
CA LEU A 18 3.27 -6.15 -3.42
C LEU A 18 3.62 -7.16 -2.32
N PRO A 19 4.86 -7.14 -1.79
CA PRO A 19 5.32 -8.07 -0.76
C PRO A 19 4.80 -7.70 0.64
N VAL A 20 3.51 -7.35 0.76
CA VAL A 20 2.84 -6.97 2.00
C VAL A 20 2.01 -8.13 2.52
N ALA A 21 2.19 -8.49 3.79
CA ALA A 21 1.46 -9.58 4.44
C ALA A 21 0.24 -9.07 5.21
N SER A 22 -0.76 -9.94 5.42
CA SER A 22 -1.94 -9.60 6.25
C SER A 22 -1.58 -9.20 7.68
N ARG A 23 -0.45 -9.71 8.21
CA ARG A 23 0.07 -9.35 9.53
C ARG A 23 0.47 -7.88 9.60
N ASP A 24 0.93 -7.30 8.51
CA ASP A 24 1.37 -5.89 8.46
C ASP A 24 0.17 -4.96 8.67
N GLY A 25 -1.01 -5.31 8.16
CA GLY A 25 -2.25 -4.59 8.46
C GLY A 25 -2.55 -4.45 9.94
N ILE A 26 -2.35 -5.52 10.72
CA ILE A 26 -2.55 -5.50 12.19
C ILE A 26 -1.55 -4.55 12.85
N HIS A 27 -0.29 -4.56 12.39
CA HIS A 27 0.75 -3.68 12.92
C HIS A 27 0.50 -2.21 12.56
N ILE A 28 0.05 -1.93 11.33
CA ILE A 28 -0.33 -0.59 10.87
C ILE A 28 -1.46 -0.04 11.74
N ILE A 29 -2.58 -0.78 11.92
CA ILE A 29 -3.71 -0.32 12.73
C ILE A 29 -3.27 -0.01 14.16
N ARG A 30 -2.57 -0.93 14.82
CA ARG A 30 -2.12 -0.74 16.22
C ARG A 30 -1.16 0.42 16.38
N TYR A 31 -0.36 0.71 15.36
CA TYR A 31 0.55 1.84 15.41
C TYR A 31 -0.19 3.15 15.15
N ALA A 32 -1.06 3.20 14.15
CA ALA A 32 -1.90 4.36 13.86
C ALA A 32 -2.82 4.74 15.04
N GLU A 33 -3.43 3.77 15.72
CA GLU A 33 -4.21 4.02 16.95
C GLU A 33 -3.38 4.72 18.04
N ARG A 34 -2.10 4.34 18.18
CA ARG A 34 -1.17 4.99 19.11
C ARG A 34 -0.82 6.41 18.67
N LEU A 35 -0.65 6.65 17.37
CA LEU A 35 -0.37 7.99 16.84
C LEU A 35 -1.57 8.92 17.01
N VAL A 36 -2.78 8.48 16.67
CA VAL A 36 -4.01 9.25 16.88
C VAL A 36 -4.21 9.58 18.35
N SER A 37 -4.06 8.61 19.25
CA SER A 37 -4.28 8.83 20.69
C SER A 37 -3.20 9.69 21.37
N LYS A 38 -1.93 9.56 20.97
CA LYS A 38 -0.82 10.27 21.64
C LYS A 38 -0.48 11.62 21.03
N LEU A 39 -0.62 11.75 19.71
CA LEU A 39 -0.21 12.94 18.97
C LEU A 39 -1.41 13.75 18.47
N GLY A 40 -2.63 13.19 18.51
CA GLY A 40 -3.83 13.87 18.06
C GLY A 40 -3.88 14.12 16.55
N ILE A 41 -3.08 13.40 15.77
CA ILE A 41 -3.06 13.51 14.31
C ILE A 41 -4.28 12.83 13.69
N SER A 42 -4.59 13.20 12.45
CA SER A 42 -5.73 12.63 11.73
C SER A 42 -5.55 11.12 11.47
N PRO A 43 -6.64 10.34 11.37
CA PRO A 43 -6.57 8.93 11.00
C PRO A 43 -5.82 8.67 9.69
N ALA A 44 -6.02 9.51 8.67
CA ALA A 44 -5.34 9.40 7.39
C ALA A 44 -3.82 9.55 7.54
N GLU A 45 -3.37 10.61 8.22
CA GLU A 45 -1.96 10.86 8.48
C GLU A 45 -1.32 9.76 9.34
N ALA A 46 -2.06 9.25 10.33
CA ALA A 46 -1.61 8.14 11.17
C ALA A 46 -1.41 6.84 10.37
N ILE A 47 -2.29 6.54 9.39
CA ILE A 47 -2.11 5.39 8.50
C ILE A 47 -0.91 5.58 7.58
N THR A 48 -0.71 6.78 7.03
CA THR A 48 0.47 7.07 6.20
C THR A 48 1.77 6.82 6.96
N GLN A 49 1.92 7.44 8.13
CA GLN A 49 3.12 7.25 8.96
C GLN A 49 3.27 5.80 9.42
N ALA A 50 2.16 5.10 9.70
CA ALA A 50 2.21 3.72 10.12
C ALA A 50 2.59 2.74 9.00
N ALA A 51 2.07 2.95 7.78
CA ALA A 51 2.42 2.14 6.61
C ALA A 51 3.89 2.32 6.23
N GLN A 52 4.37 3.57 6.23
CA GLN A 52 5.78 3.94 6.03
C GLN A 52 6.70 3.21 7.03
N GLN A 53 6.35 3.25 8.31
CA GLN A 53 7.16 2.65 9.36
C GLN A 53 7.17 1.11 9.37
N ILE A 54 6.06 0.48 8.98
CA ILE A 54 5.89 -0.99 9.07
C ILE A 54 6.30 -1.69 7.77
N VAL A 55 5.94 -1.11 6.63
CA VAL A 55 6.09 -1.75 5.31
C VAL A 55 7.23 -1.13 4.52
N GLY A 56 7.42 0.18 4.63
CA GLY A 56 8.41 0.95 3.87
C GLY A 56 7.77 2.14 3.15
N ASP A 57 8.57 3.18 2.91
CA ASP A 57 8.12 4.43 2.30
C ASP A 57 7.69 4.22 0.84
N GLU A 58 8.34 3.31 0.14
CA GLU A 58 8.10 2.95 -1.26
C GLU A 58 6.69 2.40 -1.52
N TYR A 59 6.01 1.91 -0.48
CA TYR A 59 4.65 1.36 -0.59
C TYR A 59 3.57 2.33 -0.13
N SER A 60 3.96 3.47 0.48
CA SER A 60 3.00 4.45 0.99
C SER A 60 2.14 5.10 -0.10
N GLN A 61 2.65 5.19 -1.33
CA GLN A 61 1.92 5.66 -2.52
C GLN A 61 0.65 4.85 -2.85
N TYR A 62 0.57 3.59 -2.42
CA TYR A 62 -0.61 2.75 -2.62
C TYR A 62 -1.76 3.09 -1.65
N LEU A 63 -1.54 3.98 -0.68
CA LEU A 63 -2.60 4.59 0.13
C LEU A 63 -3.42 5.61 -0.66
N ASP A 64 -2.84 6.23 -1.69
CA ASP A 64 -3.58 7.11 -2.58
C ASP A 64 -4.44 6.27 -3.54
N PRO A 65 -5.77 6.40 -3.52
CA PRO A 65 -6.65 5.63 -4.40
C PRO A 65 -6.45 5.96 -5.89
N THR A 66 -5.91 7.13 -6.21
CA THR A 66 -5.67 7.59 -7.59
C THR A 66 -4.33 7.11 -8.17
N TYR A 67 -3.46 6.55 -7.33
CA TYR A 67 -2.20 6.00 -7.78
C TYR A 67 -2.42 4.75 -8.66
N GLU A 68 -1.85 4.74 -9.85
CA GLU A 68 -1.77 3.57 -10.70
C GLU A 68 -0.30 3.41 -11.09
N PRO A 69 0.38 2.31 -10.70
CA PRO A 69 1.73 2.07 -11.15
C PRO A 69 1.73 1.89 -12.67
N ASP A 70 2.70 2.47 -13.36
CA ASP A 70 2.94 2.18 -14.78
C ASP A 70 3.33 0.70 -14.90
N VAL A 71 2.33 -0.14 -15.18
CA VAL A 71 2.57 -1.54 -15.51
C VAL A 71 3.21 -1.52 -16.89
N ALA A 72 4.53 -1.68 -16.96
CA ALA A 72 5.19 -1.90 -18.23
C ALA A 72 4.46 -3.04 -18.95
N PRO A 73 4.07 -2.88 -20.23
CA PRO A 73 3.38 -3.93 -20.94
C PRO A 73 4.26 -5.17 -20.90
N ASP A 74 3.67 -6.28 -20.46
CA ASP A 74 4.30 -7.59 -20.46
C ASP A 74 4.50 -7.94 -21.93
N ILE A 75 5.68 -7.63 -22.48
CA ILE A 75 6.02 -7.94 -23.87
C ILE A 75 6.06 -9.46 -23.92
N SER A 76 4.99 -10.07 -24.41
CA SER A 76 4.93 -11.50 -24.56
C SER A 76 6.08 -11.93 -25.48
N PHE A 77 6.77 -13.02 -25.14
CA PHE A 77 7.82 -13.58 -26.01
C PHE A 77 7.32 -13.90 -27.43
N GLN A 78 5.99 -14.00 -27.63
CA GLN A 78 5.38 -14.20 -28.95
C GLN A 78 5.45 -12.94 -29.83
N ASP A 79 5.49 -11.73 -29.25
CA ASP A 79 5.62 -10.49 -30.01
C ASP A 79 7.06 -10.23 -30.47
N ALA A 80 8.05 -10.86 -29.83
CA ALA A 80 9.47 -10.75 -30.18
C ALA A 80 9.83 -11.55 -31.45
N GLU A 81 9.05 -12.57 -31.82
CA GLU A 81 9.27 -13.36 -33.04
C GLU A 81 8.80 -12.66 -34.32
N PHE A 82 8.01 -11.59 -34.22
CA PHE A 82 7.52 -10.84 -35.39
C PHE A 82 8.50 -9.75 -35.89
N PHE A 83 9.59 -9.50 -35.14
CA PHE A 83 10.58 -8.47 -35.44
C PHE A 83 11.94 -9.00 -35.95
N LEU A 84 12.04 -10.30 -36.24
CA LEU A 84 13.20 -10.95 -36.88
C LEU A 84 12.83 -11.44 -38.29
#